data_AF-A0A3A6V0J4-F1
#
_entry.id   AF-A0A3A6V0J4-F1
#
_cell.length_a   1.000
_cell.length_b   1.000
_cell.length_c   1.000
_cell.angle_alpha   90.00
_cell.angle_beta   90.00
_cell.angle_gamma   90.00
#
_symmetry.space_group_name_H-M   'P 1'
#
loop_
_entity.id
_entity.type
_entity.pdbx_description
1 polymer ?
#
loop_
_entity_poly.entity_id
_entity_poly.type
_entity_poly.pdbx_seq_one_letter_code
_entity_poly.pdbx_strand_id
1 'polypeptide(L)'
;MVLHHLIKDSLMKKINVLLYLLTMLTISFATISHGASEDTDTTNPTKYIYRGSSITLEELATVADLSTARDQKGNPVTLEEESYQIGSFTRGTVTIIPKSGQADDVITLDLKPN
;
A
#
# COMPACT_ATOMS: atom_id res chain seq x y z
N MET A 1 -12.70 35.16 49.19
CA MET A 1 -11.83 35.29 47.99
C MET A 1 -11.06 33.99 47.70
N VAL A 2 -11.74 32.83 47.69
CA VAL A 2 -11.09 31.49 47.54
C VAL A 2 -11.79 30.65 46.47
N LEU A 3 -13.13 30.76 46.37
CA LEU A 3 -13.94 30.04 45.38
C LEU A 3 -13.62 30.44 43.93
N HIS A 4 -13.34 31.72 43.69
CA HIS A 4 -13.00 32.25 42.36
C HIS A 4 -11.61 31.76 41.88
N HIS A 5 -10.71 31.41 42.79
CA HIS A 5 -9.37 30.89 42.46
C HIS A 5 -9.47 29.40 42.08
N LEU A 6 -10.21 28.61 42.86
CA LEU A 6 -10.43 27.17 42.61
C LEU A 6 -11.13 26.88 41.27
N ILE A 7 -12.09 27.71 40.85
CA ILE A 7 -12.79 27.57 39.56
C ILE A 7 -11.84 27.88 38.40
N LYS A 8 -11.01 28.92 38.54
CA LYS A 8 -10.02 29.31 37.52
C LYS A 8 -8.94 28.25 37.33
N ASP A 9 -8.45 27.65 38.41
CA ASP A 9 -7.44 26.58 38.35
C ASP A 9 -7.98 25.29 37.75
N SER A 10 -9.23 24.94 38.06
CA SER A 10 -9.92 23.79 37.45
C SER A 10 -10.15 24.01 35.95
N LEU A 11 -10.49 25.24 35.55
CA LEU A 11 -10.71 25.60 34.14
C LEU A 11 -9.39 25.60 33.35
N MET A 12 -8.31 26.15 33.90
CA MET A 12 -6.99 26.17 33.26
C MET A 12 -6.42 24.75 33.07
N LYS A 13 -6.62 23.84 34.04
CA LYS A 13 -6.22 22.43 33.89
C LYS A 13 -6.97 21.74 32.74
N LYS A 14 -8.28 21.98 32.59
CA LYS A 14 -9.06 21.39 31.50
C LYS A 14 -8.64 21.92 30.12
N ILE A 15 -8.33 23.22 30.03
CA ILE A 15 -7.82 23.84 28.79
C ILE A 15 -6.46 23.25 28.42
N ASN A 16 -5.55 23.09 29.39
CA ASN A 16 -4.23 22.48 29.14
C ASN A 16 -4.33 21.01 28.71
N VAL A 17 -5.25 20.23 29.30
CA VAL A 17 -5.51 18.84 28.91
C VAL A 17 -6.08 18.76 27.49
N LEU A 18 -7.02 19.64 27.15
CA LEU A 18 -7.58 19.71 25.80
C LEU A 18 -6.51 20.08 24.77
N LEU A 19 -5.62 21.03 25.10
CA LEU A 19 -4.52 21.43 24.22
C LEU A 19 -3.53 20.27 24.00
N TYR A 20 -3.21 19.51 25.06
CA TYR A 20 -2.35 18.33 24.98
C TYR A 20 -2.97 17.23 24.08
N LEU A 21 -4.27 16.98 24.22
CA LEU A 21 -4.99 16.04 23.34
C LEU A 21 -5.00 16.50 21.88
N LEU A 22 -5.16 17.81 21.63
CA LEU A 22 -5.13 18.36 20.27
C LEU A 22 -3.76 18.16 19.60
N THR A 23 -2.65 18.33 20.35
CA THR A 23 -1.30 18.15 19.82
C THR A 23 -0.96 16.69 19.51
N MET A 24 -1.55 15.72 20.23
CA MET A 24 -1.38 14.30 19.93
C MET A 24 -2.21 13.87 18.70
N LEU A 25 -3.35 14.52 18.46
CA LEU A 25 -4.21 14.21 17.32
C LEU A 25 -3.60 14.63 15.98
N THR A 26 -2.84 15.74 15.92
CA THR A 26 -2.20 16.21 14.68
C THR A 26 -1.03 15.33 14.22
N ILE A 27 -0.36 14.64 15.15
CA ILE A 27 0.75 13.73 14.82
C ILE A 27 0.24 12.46 14.11
N SER A 28 -0.98 12.03 14.39
CA SER A 28 -1.60 10.85 13.75
C SER A 28 -1.98 11.06 12.28
N PHE A 29 -2.11 12.31 11.81
CA PHE A 29 -2.40 12.59 10.40
C PHE A 29 -1.15 12.90 9.56
N ALA A 30 0.04 12.97 10.16
CA ALA A 30 1.28 13.31 9.46
C ALA A 30 2.04 12.10 8.88
N THR A 31 1.58 10.86 9.10
CA THR A 31 2.26 9.64 8.64
C THR A 31 1.56 8.89 7.51
N ILE A 32 0.63 9.53 6.79
CA ILE A 32 0.15 9.05 5.48
C ILE A 32 0.61 10.06 4.42
N SER A 33 1.92 10.14 4.21
CA SER A 33 2.48 10.70 2.98
C SER A 33 3.90 10.17 2.79
N HIS A 34 4.01 8.85 2.65
CA HIS A 34 5.13 8.26 1.92
C HIS A 34 4.55 7.73 0.61
N GLY A 35 4.83 8.45 -0.47
CA GLY A 35 4.66 7.92 -1.83
C GLY A 35 3.54 8.55 -2.64
N ALA A 36 3.67 9.84 -2.96
CA ALA A 36 3.13 10.36 -4.23
C ALA A 36 3.93 11.61 -4.58
N SER A 37 5.14 11.40 -5.13
CA SER A 37 5.74 12.42 -5.98
C SER A 37 4.88 12.45 -7.24
N GLU A 38 3.90 13.35 -7.25
CA GLU A 38 2.95 13.54 -8.33
C GLU A 38 3.66 14.31 -9.45
N ASP A 39 4.49 13.61 -10.21
CA ASP A 39 4.92 14.07 -11.54
C ASP A 39 3.72 13.89 -12.46
N THR A 40 3.00 14.98 -12.70
CA THR A 40 1.79 15.03 -13.53
C THR A 40 2.20 15.03 -15.01
N ASP A 41 2.57 13.86 -15.52
CA ASP A 41 2.43 13.54 -16.94
C ASP A 41 1.14 12.72 -17.13
N THR A 42 0.03 13.43 -17.33
CA THR A 42 -1.34 12.89 -17.36
C THR A 42 -1.69 12.09 -18.62
N THR A 43 -0.70 11.76 -19.46
CA THR A 43 -0.93 11.00 -20.70
C THR A 43 -0.61 9.51 -20.56
N ASN A 44 0.22 9.12 -19.58
CA ASN A 44 0.49 7.74 -19.18
C ASN A 44 1.11 7.76 -17.77
N PRO A 45 0.34 7.62 -16.68
CA PRO A 45 0.92 7.63 -15.35
C PRO A 45 1.91 6.46 -15.24
N THR A 46 3.20 6.79 -15.10
CA THR A 46 4.24 5.78 -14.90
C THR A 46 4.03 5.15 -13.54
N LYS A 47 3.60 3.89 -13.52
CA LYS A 47 3.38 3.14 -12.29
C LYS A 47 4.66 2.43 -11.86
N TYR A 48 5.18 2.80 -10.70
CA TYR A 48 6.33 2.12 -10.09
C TYR A 48 5.86 0.92 -9.26
N ILE A 49 6.39 -0.27 -9.57
CA ILE A 49 6.10 -1.51 -8.84
C ILE A 49 7.42 -2.06 -8.31
N TYR A 50 7.46 -2.39 -7.01
CA TYR A 50 8.67 -2.87 -6.35
C TYR A 50 8.55 -4.33 -5.93
N ARG A 51 9.69 -5.01 -5.84
CA ARG A 51 9.77 -6.37 -5.32
C ARG A 51 9.32 -6.40 -3.86
N GLY A 52 8.56 -7.44 -3.50
CA GLY A 52 8.03 -7.63 -2.15
C GLY A 52 6.80 -6.79 -1.83
N SER A 53 6.41 -5.86 -2.71
CA SER A 53 5.17 -5.10 -2.58
C SER A 53 3.96 -5.98 -2.88
N SER A 54 2.84 -5.65 -2.24
CA SER A 54 1.54 -6.21 -2.60
C SER A 54 1.04 -5.51 -3.87
N ILE A 55 0.40 -6.27 -4.76
CA ILE A 55 -0.28 -5.79 -5.96
C ILE A 55 -1.67 -6.43 -6.03
N THR A 56 -2.70 -5.66 -6.38
CA THR A 56 -4.04 -6.24 -6.61
C THR A 56 -4.11 -6.92 -7.98
N LEU A 57 -5.09 -7.80 -8.17
CA LEU A 57 -5.31 -8.42 -9.49
C LEU A 57 -5.60 -7.38 -10.59
N GLU A 58 -6.36 -6.33 -10.26
CA GLU A 58 -6.67 -5.23 -11.17
C GLU A 58 -5.40 -4.46 -11.57
N GLU A 59 -4.56 -4.15 -10.60
CA GLU A 59 -3.29 -3.47 -10.83
C GLU A 59 -2.30 -4.32 -11.61
N LEU A 60 -2.29 -5.64 -11.38
CA LEU A 60 -1.49 -6.57 -12.15
C LEU A 60 -1.99 -6.66 -13.60
N ALA A 61 -3.30 -6.61 -13.81
CA ALA A 61 -3.92 -6.65 -15.12
C ALA A 61 -3.55 -5.43 -15.99
N THR A 62 -3.12 -4.31 -15.42
CA THR A 62 -2.69 -3.15 -16.23
C THR A 62 -1.30 -3.35 -16.83
N VAL A 63 -0.45 -4.15 -16.20
CA VAL A 63 0.96 -4.34 -16.59
C VAL A 63 1.28 -5.72 -17.18
N ALA A 64 0.50 -6.74 -16.86
CA ALA A 64 0.73 -8.13 -17.26
C ALA A 64 -0.50 -8.75 -17.95
N ASP A 65 -0.25 -9.76 -18.78
CA ASP A 65 -1.30 -10.58 -19.37
C ASP A 65 -1.67 -11.72 -18.42
N LEU A 66 -2.81 -11.60 -17.75
CA LEU A 66 -3.28 -12.59 -16.78
C LEU A 66 -3.50 -13.98 -17.40
N SER A 67 -3.73 -14.08 -18.71
CA SER A 67 -3.93 -15.37 -19.41
C SER A 67 -2.65 -16.20 -19.53
N THR A 68 -1.49 -15.58 -19.32
CA THR A 68 -0.17 -16.20 -19.40
C THR A 68 0.31 -16.76 -18.05
N ALA A 69 -0.51 -16.65 -17.01
CA ALA A 69 -0.18 -17.12 -15.67
C ALA A 69 0.17 -18.61 -15.67
N ARG A 70 1.40 -18.91 -15.26
CA ARG A 70 1.94 -20.27 -15.17
C ARG A 70 2.61 -20.52 -13.83
N ASP A 71 2.43 -21.73 -13.29
CA ASP A 71 3.19 -22.20 -12.14
C ASP A 71 4.68 -22.43 -12.49
N GLN A 72 5.49 -22.80 -11.50
CA GLN A 72 6.90 -23.12 -11.70
C GLN A 72 7.16 -24.33 -12.62
N LYS A 73 6.15 -25.19 -12.80
CA LYS A 73 6.22 -26.35 -13.69
C LYS A 73 5.79 -26.00 -15.13
N GLY A 74 5.35 -24.77 -15.37
CA GLY A 74 4.87 -24.27 -16.66
C GLY A 74 3.40 -24.59 -16.95
N ASN A 75 2.64 -25.12 -15.98
CA ASN A 75 1.21 -25.37 -16.15
C ASN A 75 0.43 -24.07 -16.02
N PRO A 76 -0.63 -23.87 -16.84
CA PRO A 76 -1.50 -22.71 -16.69
C PRO A 76 -2.21 -22.73 -15.33
N VAL A 77 -2.34 -21.55 -14.71
CA VAL A 77 -3.02 -21.38 -13.42
C VAL A 77 -4.05 -20.26 -13.48
N THR A 78 -5.12 -20.40 -12.70
CA THR A 78 -6.11 -19.34 -12.50
C THR A 78 -5.72 -18.51 -11.29
N LEU A 79 -5.77 -17.19 -11.43
CA LEU A 79 -5.55 -16.26 -10.33
C LEU A 79 -6.86 -16.04 -9.56
N GLU A 80 -6.91 -16.47 -8.30
CA GLU A 80 -8.13 -16.42 -7.46
C GLU A 80 -8.03 -15.44 -6.28
N GLU A 81 -6.81 -15.06 -5.88
CA GLU A 81 -6.63 -14.11 -4.77
C GLU A 81 -6.85 -12.65 -5.21
N GLU A 82 -7.35 -11.84 -4.27
CA GLU A 82 -7.56 -10.39 -4.49
C GLU A 82 -6.23 -9.64 -4.70
N SER A 83 -5.15 -10.16 -4.13
CA SER A 83 -3.83 -9.52 -4.16
C SER A 83 -2.71 -10.53 -3.98
N TYR A 84 -1.59 -10.23 -4.62
CA TYR A 84 -0.39 -11.05 -4.64
C TYR A 84 0.81 -10.23 -4.19
N GLN A 85 1.89 -10.89 -3.80
CA GLN A 85 3.18 -10.25 -3.60
C GLN A 85 4.02 -10.35 -4.86
N ILE A 86 4.71 -9.26 -5.21
CA ILE A 86 5.65 -9.25 -6.33
C ILE A 86 6.94 -10.01 -5.94
N GLY A 87 7.28 -11.05 -6.71
CA GLY A 87 8.50 -11.83 -6.55
C GLY A 87 9.71 -11.25 -7.28
N SER A 88 9.65 -11.15 -8.60
CA SER A 88 10.77 -10.72 -9.45
C SER A 88 10.29 -10.16 -10.79
N PHE A 89 11.19 -9.46 -11.49
CA PHE A 89 10.93 -8.88 -12.80
C PHE A 89 12.04 -9.24 -13.77
N THR A 90 11.66 -9.47 -15.02
CA THR A 90 12.56 -9.51 -16.16
C THR A 90 12.06 -8.52 -17.22
N ARG A 91 12.73 -8.44 -18.38
CA ARG A 91 12.28 -7.56 -19.48
C ARG A 91 10.91 -7.92 -20.06
N GLY A 92 10.47 -9.17 -19.89
CA GLY A 92 9.22 -9.65 -20.49
C GLY A 92 8.29 -10.36 -19.52
N THR A 93 8.70 -10.56 -18.27
CA THR A 93 7.90 -11.30 -17.29
C THR A 93 7.95 -10.67 -15.91
N VAL A 94 6.90 -10.94 -15.14
CA VAL A 94 6.81 -10.69 -13.70
C VAL A 94 6.48 -12.00 -13.00
N THR A 95 7.05 -12.21 -11.83
CA THR A 95 6.64 -13.30 -10.95
C THR A 95 5.86 -12.74 -9.77
N ILE A 96 4.80 -13.44 -9.38
CA ILE A 96 3.95 -13.11 -8.24
C ILE A 96 3.87 -14.33 -7.30
N ILE A 97 3.60 -14.05 -6.03
CA ILE A 97 3.50 -15.05 -4.97
C ILE A 97 2.15 -14.84 -4.29
N PRO A 98 1.28 -15.86 -4.25
CA PRO A 98 0.04 -15.82 -3.48
C PRO A 98 0.31 -15.55 -2.00
N LYS A 99 -0.62 -14.89 -1.31
CA LYS A 99 -0.49 -14.59 0.12
C LYS A 99 -0.43 -15.85 0.99
N SER A 100 -0.98 -16.97 0.51
CA SER A 100 -0.83 -18.29 1.15
C SER A 100 0.65 -18.67 1.36
N GLY A 101 1.55 -18.16 0.51
CA GLY A 101 2.98 -18.05 0.78
C GLY A 101 3.80 -19.32 0.60
N GLN A 102 3.38 -20.31 -0.19
CA GLN A 102 4.29 -21.43 -0.49
C GLN A 102 5.27 -21.02 -1.59
N ALA A 103 6.55 -21.39 -1.42
CA ALA A 103 7.59 -21.09 -2.39
C ALA A 103 7.35 -21.80 -3.73
N ASP A 104 6.56 -22.88 -3.75
CA ASP A 104 6.14 -23.58 -4.96
C ASP A 104 5.00 -22.86 -5.69
N ASP A 105 4.40 -21.83 -5.06
CA ASP A 105 3.28 -21.06 -5.62
C ASP A 105 3.75 -19.85 -6.42
N VAL A 106 5.01 -19.78 -6.84
CA VAL A 106 5.46 -18.68 -7.71
C VAL A 106 4.76 -18.81 -9.06
N ILE A 107 4.02 -17.78 -9.42
CA ILE A 107 3.32 -17.68 -10.68
C ILE A 107 4.07 -16.69 -11.57
N THR A 108 4.41 -17.11 -12.78
CA THR A 108 5.02 -16.25 -13.80
C THR A 108 3.96 -15.76 -14.76
N LEU A 109 4.00 -14.47 -15.08
CA LEU A 109 3.17 -13.82 -16.09
C LEU A 109 4.04 -13.06 -17.08
N ASP A 110 3.62 -13.05 -18.34
CA ASP A 110 4.19 -12.20 -19.37
C ASP A 110 3.69 -10.76 -19.18
N LEU A 111 4.62 -9.81 -19.30
CA LEU A 111 4.31 -8.39 -19.31
C LEU A 111 3.64 -8.02 -20.63
N LYS A 112 2.69 -7.10 -20.57
CA LYS A 112 2.10 -6.54 -21.79
C LYS A 112 3.19 -5.79 -22.57
N PRO A 113 3.18 -5.86 -23.91
CA PRO A 113 4.06 -5.03 -24.71
C PRO A 113 3.73 -3.55 -24.48
N ASN A 114 4.77 -2.74 -24.25
CA ASN A 114 4.68 -1.28 -24.22
C ASN A 114 4.47 -0.71 -25.63
#